data_AF-A0A3B1ACW8-F1
#
_entry.id   AF-A0A3B1ACW8-F1
#
_cell.length_a   1.000
_cell.length_b   1.000
_cell.length_c   1.000
_cell.angle_alpha   90.00
_cell.angle_beta   90.00
_cell.angle_gamma   90.00
#
_symmetry.space_group_name_H-M   'P 1'
#
loop_
_entity.id
_entity.type
_entity.pdbx_description
1 polymer ?
#
loop_
_entity_poly.entity_id
_entity_poly.type
_entity_poly.pdbx_seq_one_letter_code
_entity_poly.pdbx_strand_id
1 'polypeptide(L)'
;MVRLKMKWHKQDKSHSLEEEAGVIAYNIWKVAMDAILNLENADYQTDSNKQRLELVADNLIFMIHLADRMTIEYFDEDERTRFIGELSNKCGKHLVDNYHDLYGTGNYKQEFIDLLNSRVAEYAEFDFSDDDGPGFAMKRYYGEYITGIMGEKHNKWVTSQMIDIEVPAMYRHLKRIMKNIIE
;
A
#
# COMPACT_ATOMS: atom_id res chain seq x y z
N MET A 1 -4.38 14.04 9.07
CA MET A 1 -3.81 14.30 7.73
C MET A 1 -2.33 13.94 7.77
N VAL A 2 -1.96 12.85 7.13
CA VAL A 2 -0.56 12.40 7.03
C VAL A 2 0.31 13.39 6.24
N ARG A 3 1.48 13.73 6.79
CA ARG A 3 2.47 14.58 6.11
C ARG A 3 3.32 13.75 5.15
N LEU A 4 3.20 13.99 3.85
CA LEU A 4 3.96 13.27 2.82
C LEU A 4 5.24 14.02 2.42
N LYS A 5 6.28 13.26 2.08
CA LYS A 5 7.50 13.77 1.46
C LYS A 5 7.26 13.93 -0.05
N MET A 6 7.10 15.18 -0.50
CA MET A 6 6.71 15.49 -1.88
C MET A 6 7.85 16.07 -2.74
N LYS A 7 8.96 16.53 -2.13
CA LYS A 7 10.07 17.18 -2.83
C LYS A 7 11.41 16.75 -2.27
N TRP A 8 12.37 16.54 -3.16
CA TRP A 8 13.78 16.44 -2.80
C TRP A 8 14.34 17.81 -2.41
N HIS A 9 15.25 17.82 -1.44
CA HIS A 9 15.88 19.05 -0.97
C HIS A 9 16.86 19.64 -2.01
N LYS A 10 17.33 18.83 -2.98
CA LYS A 10 18.19 19.26 -4.08
C LYS A 10 17.51 18.94 -5.41
N GLN A 11 16.79 19.91 -5.97
CA GLN A 11 16.02 19.74 -7.20
C GLN A 11 16.91 19.64 -8.47
N ASP A 12 18.17 20.06 -8.40
CA ASP A 12 19.12 20.02 -9.53
C ASP A 12 19.80 18.65 -9.74
N LYS A 13 19.43 17.60 -8.98
CA LYS A 13 19.94 16.25 -9.20
C LYS A 13 18.89 15.41 -9.91
N SER A 14 19.28 14.75 -11.00
CA SER A 14 18.51 13.63 -11.55
C SER A 14 18.51 12.50 -10.52
N HIS A 15 17.33 12.08 -10.09
CA HIS A 15 17.16 10.92 -9.24
C HIS A 15 16.89 9.68 -10.09
N SER A 16 17.45 8.55 -9.68
CA SER A 16 17.14 7.26 -10.30
C SER A 16 15.71 6.82 -9.95
N LEU A 17 15.10 5.97 -10.80
CA LEU A 17 13.79 5.39 -10.54
C LEU A 17 13.76 4.64 -9.20
N GLU A 18 14.86 4.01 -8.81
CA GLU A 18 15.01 3.30 -7.54
C GLU A 18 15.06 4.25 -6.33
N GLU A 19 15.71 5.41 -6.46
CA GLU A 19 15.68 6.44 -5.42
C GLU A 19 14.27 7.01 -5.24
N GLU A 20 13.55 7.23 -6.33
CA GLU A 20 12.15 7.66 -6.28
C GLU A 20 11.27 6.57 -5.65
N ALA A 21 11.40 5.31 -6.07
CA ALA A 21 10.68 4.18 -5.47
C ALA A 21 10.88 4.12 -3.95
N GLY A 22 12.10 4.39 -3.46
CA GLY A 22 12.38 4.48 -2.02
C GLY A 22 11.62 5.61 -1.31
N VAL A 23 11.46 6.77 -1.93
CA VAL A 23 10.65 7.88 -1.37
C VAL A 23 9.17 7.54 -1.38
N ILE A 24 8.70 6.91 -2.46
CA ILE A 24 7.30 6.48 -2.59
C ILE A 24 6.98 5.41 -1.56
N ALA A 25 7.85 4.42 -1.36
CA ALA A 25 7.70 3.39 -0.32
C ALA A 25 7.57 4.00 1.09
N TYR A 26 8.41 4.98 1.42
CA TYR A 26 8.33 5.69 2.70
C TYR A 26 6.98 6.40 2.88
N ASN A 27 6.45 7.02 1.82
CA ASN A 27 5.14 7.65 1.88
C ASN A 27 4.00 6.63 1.97
N ILE A 28 4.05 5.54 1.19
CA ILE A 28 3.09 4.44 1.22
C ILE A 28 3.03 3.84 2.62
N TRP A 29 4.17 3.61 3.28
CA TRP A 29 4.21 3.16 4.68
C TRP A 29 3.42 4.09 5.61
N LYS A 30 3.61 5.41 5.48
CA LYS A 30 2.90 6.39 6.31
C LYS A 30 1.40 6.41 6.02
N VAL A 31 1.00 6.26 4.76
CA VAL A 31 -0.40 6.20 4.37
C VAL A 31 -1.05 4.92 4.92
N ALA A 32 -0.36 3.78 4.87
CA ALA A 32 -0.84 2.53 5.45
C ALA A 32 -1.08 2.67 6.97
N MET A 33 -0.13 3.28 7.70
CA MET A 33 -0.29 3.54 9.14
C MET A 33 -1.44 4.51 9.44
N ASP A 34 -1.62 5.56 8.63
CA ASP A 34 -2.72 6.53 8.78
C ASP A 34 -4.08 5.86 8.53
N ALA A 35 -4.17 4.91 7.58
CA ALA A 35 -5.39 4.12 7.34
C ALA A 35 -5.77 3.26 8.56
N ILE A 36 -4.80 2.64 9.24
CA ILE A 36 -5.07 1.89 10.49
C ILE A 36 -5.59 2.84 11.57
N LEU A 37 -4.95 3.99 11.73
CA LEU A 37 -5.37 4.99 12.70
C LEU A 37 -6.79 5.52 12.40
N ASN A 38 -7.14 5.69 11.13
CA ASN A 38 -8.49 6.11 10.73
C ASN A 38 -9.53 5.05 11.09
N LEU A 39 -9.24 3.76 10.83
CA LEU A 39 -10.09 2.65 11.25
C LEU A 39 -10.31 2.66 12.77
N GLU A 40 -9.24 2.76 13.56
CA GLU A 40 -9.31 2.80 15.02
C GLU A 40 -10.09 4.02 15.54
N ASN A 41 -9.93 5.19 14.91
CA ASN A 41 -10.69 6.40 15.24
C ASN A 41 -12.17 6.31 14.83
N ALA A 42 -12.51 5.43 13.89
CA ALA A 42 -13.88 5.12 13.48
C ALA A 42 -14.46 3.92 14.26
N ASP A 43 -13.91 3.61 15.43
CA ASP A 43 -14.32 2.53 16.34
C ASP A 43 -14.11 1.09 15.80
N TYR A 44 -13.31 0.93 14.74
CA TYR A 44 -12.84 -0.38 14.28
C TYR A 44 -11.52 -0.73 14.98
N GLN A 45 -11.61 -1.27 16.19
CA GLN A 45 -10.46 -1.50 17.06
C GLN A 45 -9.62 -2.71 16.63
N THR A 46 -8.30 -2.56 16.70
CA THR A 46 -7.35 -3.68 16.57
C THR A 46 -6.85 -4.14 17.93
N ASP A 47 -6.72 -5.46 18.10
CA ASP A 47 -6.47 -6.12 19.38
C ASP A 47 -4.98 -6.39 19.65
N SER A 48 -4.10 -6.28 18.65
CA SER A 48 -2.66 -6.54 18.82
C SER A 48 -1.76 -5.80 17.82
N ASN A 49 -0.48 -5.67 18.15
CA ASN A 49 0.51 -5.16 17.19
C ASN A 49 0.66 -6.08 15.97
N LYS A 50 0.46 -7.39 16.13
CA LYS A 50 0.54 -8.34 15.02
C LYS A 50 -0.58 -8.08 14.01
N GLN A 51 -1.81 -7.91 14.50
CA GLN A 51 -2.95 -7.57 13.66
C GLN A 51 -2.75 -6.22 12.94
N ARG A 52 -2.20 -5.21 13.63
CA ARG A 52 -1.84 -3.93 12.99
C ARG A 52 -0.85 -4.12 11.85
N LEU A 53 0.20 -4.94 12.05
CA LEU A 53 1.18 -5.23 10.99
C LEU A 53 0.60 -6.03 9.82
N GLU A 54 -0.32 -6.96 10.08
CA GLU A 54 -1.04 -7.70 9.04
C GLU A 54 -1.90 -6.75 8.18
N LEU A 55 -2.63 -5.82 8.81
CA LEU A 55 -3.39 -4.80 8.09
C LEU A 55 -2.48 -3.84 7.30
N VAL A 56 -1.32 -3.48 7.86
CA VAL A 56 -0.32 -2.69 7.14
C VAL A 56 0.19 -3.46 5.93
N ALA A 57 0.47 -4.75 6.03
CA ALA A 57 0.91 -5.57 4.92
C ALA A 57 -0.08 -5.53 3.73
N ASP A 58 -1.37 -5.76 3.98
CA ASP A 58 -2.41 -5.70 2.94
C ASP A 58 -2.58 -4.26 2.38
N ASN A 59 -2.49 -3.22 3.21
CA ASN A 59 -2.49 -1.82 2.74
C ASN A 59 -1.29 -1.53 1.80
N LEU A 60 -0.09 -1.99 2.16
CA LEU A 60 1.13 -1.82 1.35
C LEU A 60 0.97 -2.52 0.00
N ILE A 61 0.54 -3.78 0.01
CA ILE A 61 0.35 -4.61 -1.19
C ILE A 61 -0.69 -4.00 -2.12
N PHE A 62 -1.81 -3.55 -1.58
CA PHE A 62 -2.84 -2.88 -2.36
C PHE A 62 -2.30 -1.61 -3.03
N MET A 63 -1.59 -0.75 -2.30
CA MET A 63 -1.00 0.45 -2.89
C MET A 63 0.14 0.17 -3.89
N ILE A 64 0.92 -0.90 -3.69
CA ILE A 64 1.91 -1.36 -4.68
C ILE A 64 1.20 -1.76 -5.98
N HIS A 65 0.11 -2.52 -5.90
CA HIS A 65 -0.68 -2.89 -7.07
C HIS A 65 -1.24 -1.66 -7.78
N LEU A 66 -1.81 -0.70 -7.04
CA LEU A 66 -2.31 0.53 -7.67
C LEU A 66 -1.19 1.33 -8.35
N ALA A 67 0.00 1.41 -7.73
CA ALA A 67 1.16 2.06 -8.35
C ALA A 67 1.57 1.35 -9.65
N ASP A 68 1.57 0.02 -9.67
CA ASP A 68 1.86 -0.82 -10.84
C ASP A 68 0.86 -0.62 -12.00
N ARG A 69 -0.41 -0.34 -11.69
CA ARG A 69 -1.44 0.02 -12.68
C ARG A 69 -1.22 1.43 -13.22
N MET A 70 -0.88 2.38 -12.35
CA MET A 70 -0.61 3.77 -12.72
C MET A 70 0.61 3.96 -13.63
N THR A 71 1.54 3.00 -13.67
CA THR A 71 2.74 3.10 -14.52
C THR A 71 2.57 2.50 -15.92
N ILE A 72 1.47 1.80 -16.21
CA ILE A 72 1.31 1.02 -17.46
C ILE A 72 1.48 1.88 -18.72
N GLU A 73 0.91 3.09 -18.73
CA GLU A 73 0.94 3.98 -19.90
C GLU A 73 2.18 4.90 -19.93
N TYR A 74 2.99 4.90 -18.86
CA TYR A 74 4.06 5.88 -18.67
C TYR A 74 5.46 5.27 -18.70
N PHE A 75 5.60 4.02 -18.28
CA PHE A 75 6.89 3.34 -18.14
C PHE A 75 6.99 2.24 -19.19
N ASP A 76 8.19 2.05 -19.73
CA ASP A 76 8.46 0.81 -20.46
C ASP A 76 8.55 -0.41 -19.52
N GLU A 77 8.70 -1.60 -20.10
CA GLU A 77 8.72 -2.85 -19.33
C GLU A 77 9.91 -2.93 -18.35
N ASP A 78 11.09 -2.42 -18.72
CA ASP A 78 12.29 -2.41 -17.86
C ASP A 78 12.12 -1.42 -16.71
N GLU A 79 11.69 -0.20 -17.03
CA GLU A 79 11.41 0.86 -16.07
C GLU A 79 10.37 0.40 -15.05
N ARG A 80 9.25 -0.16 -15.52
CA ARG A 80 8.18 -0.69 -14.67
C ARG A 80 8.65 -1.82 -13.78
N THR A 81 9.40 -2.78 -14.32
CA THR A 81 9.95 -3.91 -13.56
C THR A 81 10.89 -3.44 -12.46
N ARG A 82 11.82 -2.53 -12.79
CA ARG A 82 12.78 -1.98 -11.83
C ARG A 82 12.09 -1.16 -10.74
N PHE A 83 11.17 -0.29 -11.14
CA PHE A 83 10.44 0.58 -10.23
C PHE A 83 9.57 -0.22 -9.25
N ILE A 84 8.73 -1.13 -9.75
CA ILE A 84 7.83 -1.93 -8.90
C ILE A 84 8.62 -2.93 -8.07
N GLY A 85 9.67 -3.53 -8.63
CA GLY A 85 10.57 -4.39 -7.88
C GLY A 85 11.22 -3.67 -6.69
N GLU A 86 11.75 -2.46 -6.89
CA GLU A 86 12.33 -1.67 -5.80
C GLU A 86 11.27 -1.18 -4.81
N LEU A 87 10.11 -0.73 -5.29
CA LEU A 87 8.99 -0.28 -4.44
C LEU A 87 8.53 -1.40 -3.50
N SER A 88 8.29 -2.60 -4.04
CA SER A 88 7.91 -3.78 -3.26
C SER A 88 8.98 -4.16 -2.23
N ASN A 89 10.25 -4.14 -2.61
CA ASN A 89 11.35 -4.45 -1.69
C ASN A 89 11.44 -3.45 -0.53
N LYS A 90 11.26 -2.15 -0.79
CA LYS A 90 11.32 -1.12 0.26
C LYS A 90 10.12 -1.14 1.18
N CYS A 91 8.92 -1.31 0.65
CA CYS A 91 7.71 -1.51 1.45
C CYS A 91 7.83 -2.75 2.35
N GLY A 92 8.26 -3.88 1.78
CA GLY A 92 8.51 -5.11 2.52
C GLY A 92 9.56 -4.93 3.60
N LYS A 93 10.65 -4.20 3.31
CA LYS A 93 11.67 -3.88 4.31
C LYS A 93 11.11 -3.11 5.52
N HIS A 94 10.28 -2.08 5.29
CA HIS A 94 9.66 -1.34 6.39
C HIS A 94 8.82 -2.24 7.29
N LEU A 95 8.01 -3.13 6.70
CA LEU A 95 7.20 -4.09 7.43
C LEU A 95 8.05 -5.10 8.21
N VAL A 96 9.04 -5.70 7.56
CA VAL A 96 9.92 -6.73 8.14
C VAL A 96 10.76 -6.18 9.29
N ASP A 97 11.30 -4.96 9.15
CA ASP A 97 12.06 -4.32 10.23
C ASP A 97 11.16 -4.17 11.49
N ASN A 98 9.87 -3.80 11.34
CA ASN A 98 8.93 -3.72 12.46
C ASN A 98 8.60 -5.09 13.08
N TYR A 99 8.46 -6.15 12.27
CA TYR A 99 8.29 -7.50 12.80
C TYR A 99 9.52 -7.94 13.59
N HIS A 100 10.74 -7.64 13.11
CA HIS A 100 11.97 -7.96 13.82
C HIS A 100 12.08 -7.22 15.14
N ASP A 101 11.74 -5.94 15.18
CA ASP A 101 11.78 -5.13 16.40
C ASP A 101 10.80 -5.63 17.47
N LEU A 102 9.61 -6.09 17.06
CA LEU A 102 8.55 -6.51 17.97
C LEU A 102 8.59 -8.00 18.35
N TYR A 103 9.06 -8.87 17.44
CA TYR A 103 8.93 -10.32 17.57
C TYR A 103 10.25 -11.09 17.35
N GLY A 104 11.34 -10.41 17.02
CA GLY A 104 12.66 -11.02 16.84
C GLY A 104 12.84 -11.68 15.47
N THR A 105 13.69 -12.70 15.39
CA THR A 105 14.02 -13.35 14.10
C THR A 105 12.84 -14.16 13.55
N GLY A 106 12.60 -14.09 12.25
CA GLY A 106 11.55 -14.82 11.55
C GLY A 106 11.70 -14.72 10.03
N ASN A 107 10.88 -15.46 9.29
CA ASN A 107 10.90 -15.49 7.82
C ASN A 107 9.99 -14.41 7.18
N TYR A 108 9.82 -13.28 7.86
CA TYR A 108 8.82 -12.25 7.51
C TYR A 108 9.00 -11.69 6.10
N LYS A 109 10.24 -11.67 5.58
CA LYS A 109 10.50 -11.22 4.20
C LYS A 109 9.83 -12.14 3.17
N GLN A 110 10.02 -13.45 3.32
CA GLN A 110 9.43 -14.40 2.38
C GLN A 110 7.91 -14.42 2.53
N GLU A 111 7.39 -14.37 3.77
CA GLU A 111 5.96 -14.29 4.05
C GLU A 111 5.30 -13.08 3.36
N PHE A 112 5.95 -11.91 3.40
CA PHE A 112 5.47 -10.72 2.69
C PHE A 112 5.50 -10.89 1.16
N ILE A 113 6.56 -11.48 0.60
CA ILE A 113 6.67 -11.71 -0.85
C ILE A 113 5.60 -12.69 -1.33
N ASP A 114 5.36 -13.77 -0.58
CA ASP A 114 4.34 -14.77 -0.93
C ASP A 114 2.94 -14.15 -0.89
N LEU A 115 2.66 -13.34 0.13
CA LEU A 115 1.40 -12.60 0.24
C LEU A 115 1.23 -11.59 -0.90
N LEU A 116 2.27 -10.81 -1.20
CA LEU A 116 2.27 -9.84 -2.30
C LEU A 116 1.94 -10.51 -3.64
N ASN A 117 2.63 -11.61 -3.96
CA ASN A 117 2.42 -12.32 -5.22
C ASN A 117 0.99 -12.88 -5.34
N SER A 118 0.46 -13.46 -4.26
CA SER A 118 -0.91 -13.96 -4.23
C SER A 118 -1.92 -12.84 -4.48
N ARG A 119 -1.81 -11.74 -3.74
CA ARG A 119 -2.75 -10.61 -3.80
C ARG A 119 -2.69 -9.88 -5.13
N VAL A 120 -1.49 -9.62 -5.66
CA VAL A 120 -1.34 -8.93 -6.95
C VAL A 120 -1.90 -9.77 -8.09
N ALA A 121 -1.74 -11.10 -8.05
CA ALA A 121 -2.38 -11.99 -9.02
C ALA A 121 -3.91 -11.93 -8.94
N GLU A 122 -4.48 -11.91 -7.74
CA GLU A 122 -5.93 -11.74 -7.54
C GLU A 122 -6.42 -10.36 -8.02
N TYR A 123 -5.66 -9.29 -7.75
CA TYR A 123 -6.05 -7.94 -8.14
C TYR A 123 -5.95 -7.67 -9.65
N ALA A 124 -5.06 -8.37 -10.36
CA ALA A 124 -4.89 -8.24 -11.79
C ALA A 124 -6.17 -8.52 -12.61
N GLU A 125 -7.11 -9.27 -12.04
CA GLU A 125 -8.40 -9.62 -12.65
C GLU A 125 -9.44 -8.49 -12.57
N PHE A 126 -9.14 -7.37 -11.89
CA PHE A 126 -10.07 -6.26 -11.72
C PHE A 126 -9.69 -5.01 -12.52
N ASP A 127 -10.73 -4.22 -12.80
CA ASP A 127 -10.61 -2.96 -13.54
C ASP A 127 -9.92 -1.86 -12.72
N PHE A 128 -9.19 -1.01 -13.43
CA PHE A 128 -8.55 0.20 -12.94
C PHE A 128 -8.63 1.28 -14.03
N SER A 129 -8.88 2.53 -13.64
CA SER A 129 -8.72 3.70 -14.53
C SER A 129 -7.94 4.81 -13.82
N ASP A 130 -7.22 5.63 -14.58
CA ASP A 130 -6.48 6.75 -13.98
C ASP A 130 -7.42 7.79 -13.34
N ASP A 131 -8.62 7.96 -13.90
CA ASP A 131 -9.62 8.90 -13.42
C ASP A 131 -10.27 8.45 -12.10
N ASP A 132 -10.78 7.22 -12.05
CA ASP A 132 -11.59 6.71 -10.93
C ASP A 132 -10.80 5.82 -9.96
N GLY A 133 -9.59 5.41 -10.35
CA GLY A 133 -8.73 4.48 -9.62
C GLY A 133 -9.25 3.04 -9.68
N PRO A 134 -9.11 2.26 -8.60
CA PRO A 134 -9.58 0.88 -8.58
C PRO A 134 -11.09 0.78 -8.71
N GLY A 135 -11.57 -0.16 -9.52
CA GLY A 135 -12.99 -0.46 -9.69
C GLY A 135 -13.64 -0.95 -8.39
N PHE A 136 -14.98 -0.86 -8.31
CA PHE A 136 -15.73 -1.26 -7.11
C PHE A 136 -15.45 -2.70 -6.68
N ALA A 137 -15.31 -3.64 -7.63
CA ALA A 137 -15.01 -5.03 -7.35
C ALA A 137 -13.66 -5.20 -6.63
N MET A 138 -12.61 -4.51 -7.09
CA MET A 138 -11.30 -4.51 -6.44
C MET A 138 -11.37 -3.92 -5.03
N LYS A 139 -12.05 -2.78 -4.86
CA LYS A 139 -12.24 -2.12 -3.55
C LYS A 139 -12.93 -3.03 -2.55
N ARG A 140 -13.99 -3.72 -2.99
CA ARG A 140 -14.74 -4.66 -2.17
C ARG A 140 -13.90 -5.88 -1.80
N TYR A 141 -13.24 -6.48 -2.78
CA TYR A 141 -12.41 -7.67 -2.58
C TYR A 141 -11.26 -7.38 -1.60
N TYR A 142 -10.60 -6.24 -1.76
CA TYR A 142 -9.64 -5.74 -0.79
C TYR A 142 -10.25 -5.51 0.60
N GLY A 143 -11.42 -4.86 0.67
CA GLY A 143 -12.13 -4.64 1.92
C GLY A 143 -12.51 -5.93 2.65
N GLU A 144 -12.77 -7.03 1.92
CA GLU A 144 -13.05 -8.36 2.49
C GLU A 144 -11.80 -8.96 3.17
N TYR A 145 -10.59 -8.79 2.62
CA TYR A 145 -9.35 -9.20 3.31
C TYR A 145 -9.14 -8.45 4.62
N ILE A 146 -9.28 -7.13 4.59
CA ILE A 146 -9.18 -6.29 5.78
C ILE A 146 -10.21 -6.71 6.83
N THR A 147 -11.44 -6.99 6.41
CA THR A 147 -12.51 -7.51 7.27
C THR A 147 -12.13 -8.85 7.91
N GLY A 148 -11.49 -9.74 7.15
CA GLY A 148 -10.96 -11.01 7.65
C GLY A 148 -9.88 -10.85 8.71
N ILE A 149 -8.93 -9.92 8.50
CA ILE A 149 -7.86 -9.63 9.45
C ILE A 149 -8.40 -8.98 10.73
N MET A 150 -9.40 -8.09 10.61
CA MET A 150 -10.05 -7.45 11.77
C MET A 150 -10.77 -8.45 12.69
N GLY A 151 -11.20 -9.60 12.16
CA GLY A 151 -11.88 -10.64 12.94
C GLY A 151 -13.29 -10.27 13.37
N GLU A 152 -14.01 -11.19 14.02
CA GLU A 152 -15.46 -11.09 14.23
C GLU A 152 -15.92 -9.89 15.08
N LYS A 153 -15.06 -9.40 15.98
CA LYS A 153 -15.46 -8.50 17.05
C LYS A 153 -15.80 -7.07 16.60
N HIS A 154 -15.32 -6.65 15.43
CA HIS A 154 -15.54 -5.31 14.88
C HIS A 154 -15.62 -5.30 13.34
N ASN A 155 -16.15 -6.36 12.71
CA ASN A 155 -16.12 -6.51 11.24
C ASN A 155 -17.35 -5.98 10.49
N LYS A 156 -18.48 -5.82 11.18
CA LYS A 156 -19.73 -5.38 10.57
C LYS A 156 -19.48 -3.96 10.09
N TRP A 157 -19.40 -3.77 8.77
CA TRP A 157 -19.10 -2.51 8.06
C TRP A 157 -17.63 -2.19 7.74
N VAL A 158 -16.65 -3.03 8.10
CA VAL A 158 -15.26 -2.79 7.70
C VAL A 158 -15.12 -2.71 6.18
N THR A 159 -15.74 -3.64 5.43
CA THR A 159 -15.72 -3.59 3.96
C THR A 159 -16.30 -2.27 3.42
N SER A 160 -17.41 -1.78 3.98
CA SER A 160 -18.02 -0.50 3.57
C SER A 160 -17.11 0.69 3.91
N GLN A 161 -16.53 0.72 5.11
CA GLN A 161 -15.54 1.71 5.53
C GLN A 161 -14.34 1.74 4.56
N MET A 162 -13.85 0.57 4.14
CA MET A 162 -12.75 0.49 3.18
C MET A 162 -13.15 1.05 1.81
N ILE A 163 -14.32 0.67 1.28
CA ILE A 163 -14.79 1.12 -0.03
C ILE A 163 -15.02 2.63 -0.06
N ASP A 164 -15.69 3.17 0.95
CA ASP A 164 -16.24 4.54 0.93
C ASP A 164 -15.24 5.58 1.47
N ILE A 165 -14.32 5.17 2.35
CA ILE A 165 -13.44 6.10 3.09
C ILE A 165 -11.96 5.78 2.84
N GLU A 166 -11.50 4.61 3.26
CA GLU A 166 -10.05 4.34 3.33
C GLU A 166 -9.42 4.19 1.94
N VAL A 167 -10.02 3.40 1.03
CA VAL A 167 -9.47 3.22 -0.32
C VAL A 167 -9.45 4.54 -1.10
N PRO A 168 -10.53 5.35 -1.14
CA PRO A 168 -10.48 6.67 -1.75
C PRO A 168 -9.41 7.58 -1.13
N ALA A 169 -9.21 7.54 0.19
CA ALA A 169 -8.19 8.33 0.86
C ALA A 169 -6.77 7.87 0.49
N MET A 170 -6.49 6.57 0.53
CA MET A 170 -5.21 5.98 0.13
C MET A 170 -4.91 6.28 -1.34
N TYR A 171 -5.88 6.09 -2.24
CA TYR A 171 -5.69 6.38 -3.67
C TYR A 171 -5.39 7.85 -3.93
N ARG A 172 -6.09 8.78 -3.27
CA ARG A 172 -5.77 10.23 -3.39
C ARG A 172 -4.35 10.55 -2.93
N HIS A 173 -3.88 9.92 -1.86
CA HIS A 173 -2.50 10.10 -1.40
C HIS A 173 -1.50 9.50 -2.37
N LEU A 174 -1.73 8.28 -2.84
CA LEU A 174 -0.88 7.60 -3.81
C LEU A 174 -0.80 8.37 -5.12
N LYS A 175 -1.93 8.78 -5.70
CA LYS A 175 -1.99 9.56 -6.94
C LYS A 175 -1.17 10.85 -6.83
N ARG A 176 -1.26 11.54 -5.70
CA ARG A 176 -0.45 12.73 -5.42
C ARG A 176 1.05 12.44 -5.40
N ILE A 177 1.48 11.33 -4.79
CA ILE A 177 2.89 10.95 -4.68
C ILE A 177 3.45 10.50 -6.04
N MET A 178 2.69 9.67 -6.76
CA MET A 178 3.06 9.11 -8.07
C MET A 178 3.17 10.19 -9.15
N LYS A 179 2.39 11.27 -9.05
CA LYS A 179 2.42 12.40 -10.00
C LYS A 179 3.83 12.88 -10.33
N ASN A 180 4.74 12.90 -9.36
CA ASN A 180 6.11 13.40 -9.56
C ASN A 180 7.00 12.50 -10.45
N ILE A 181 6.58 11.28 -10.73
CA ILE A 181 7.37 10.30 -11.49
C ILE A 181 6.71 9.88 -12.81
N ILE A 182 5.41 10.11 -12.97
CA ILE A 182 4.65 9.78 -14.19
C ILE A 182 4.25 11.03 -15.01
N GLU A 183 4.42 12.24 -14.47
CA GLU A 183 4.20 13.52 -15.16
C GLU A 183 5.44 14.42 -15.08
#